data_AF-A0A1X1WA11-F1
#
_entry.id   AF-A0A1X1WA11-F1
#
_cell.length_a   1.000
_cell.length_b   1.000
_cell.length_c   1.000
_cell.angle_alpha   90.00
_cell.angle_beta   90.00
_cell.angle_gamma   90.00
#
_symmetry.space_group_name_H-M   'P 1'
#
loop_
_entity.id
_entity.type
_entity.pdbx_description
1 polymer ?
#
loop_
_entity_poly.entity_id
_entity_poly.type
_entity_poly.pdbx_seq_one_letter_code
_entity_poly.pdbx_strand_id
1 'polypeptide(L)'
;MDRTTPGDRWNSEQRRIFQGAGDSMSKAVNAFEQIRPNARSLLLQELISQAVIYFRAYVDSLPTYTAEDRYSANAAVNFANAVTYLCSAVSLVQKIEFQGAVRVSSIAPPAIQVNAIPESPEPCADFMALLDLQNTVLRGWSETDSARPATQWTPQEKALNNAARAVLLKDSEQFRRLADKYSGSVFADLVFTQAAYMRAYADAIPTYVPDDNWLWKVSTGLGGGLGAACKASR
;
A
#
# COMPACT_ATOMS: atom_id res chain seq x y z
N MET A 1 -7.01 -0.14 20.34
CA MET A 1 -8.09 0.85 20.57
C MET A 1 -9.26 0.49 19.68
N ASP A 2 -10.47 0.46 20.22
CA ASP A 2 -11.67 0.20 19.43
C ASP A 2 -11.94 1.35 18.43
N ARG A 3 -12.02 1.00 17.15
CA ARG A 3 -12.32 1.90 16.03
C ARG A 3 -13.70 1.66 15.43
N THR A 4 -14.54 0.90 16.12
CA THR A 4 -15.88 0.51 15.65
C THR A 4 -16.99 1.29 16.37
N THR A 5 -16.69 1.90 17.51
CA THR A 5 -17.62 2.81 18.20
C THR A 5 -17.85 4.08 17.37
N PRO A 6 -19.09 4.41 16.99
CA PRO A 6 -19.40 5.67 16.29
C PRO A 6 -19.17 6.91 17.16
N GLY A 7 -18.97 8.06 16.53
CA GLY A 7 -18.53 9.31 17.17
C GLY A 7 -19.48 9.87 18.23
N ASP A 8 -20.78 9.63 18.08
CA ASP A 8 -21.82 10.01 19.04
C ASP A 8 -21.77 9.19 20.34
N ARG A 9 -21.08 8.04 20.33
CA ARG A 9 -20.92 7.15 21.49
C ARG A 9 -19.53 7.19 22.13
N TRP A 10 -18.65 8.06 21.66
CA TRP A 10 -17.32 8.18 22.25
C TRP A 10 -17.36 8.76 23.66
N ASN A 11 -16.64 8.11 24.58
CA ASN A 11 -16.25 8.74 25.82
C ASN A 11 -15.21 9.86 25.59
N SER A 12 -14.91 10.64 26.63
CA SER A 12 -13.98 11.77 26.55
C SER A 12 -12.58 11.36 26.06
N GLU A 13 -12.09 10.19 26.49
CA GLU A 13 -10.78 9.70 26.10
C GLU A 13 -10.74 9.24 24.63
N GLN A 14 -11.75 8.51 24.18
CA GLN A 14 -11.91 8.15 22.76
C GLN A 14 -11.93 9.40 21.90
N ARG A 15 -12.78 10.38 22.25
CA ARG A 15 -12.89 11.65 21.53
C ARG A 15 -11.54 12.37 21.43
N ARG A 16 -10.81 12.44 22.55
CA ARG A 16 -9.47 13.05 22.59
C ARG A 16 -8.48 12.32 21.67
N ILE A 17 -8.47 11.00 21.67
CA ILE A 17 -7.56 10.22 20.81
C ILE A 17 -7.90 10.39 19.33
N PHE A 18 -9.18 10.31 18.96
CA PHE A 18 -9.61 10.48 17.57
C PHE A 18 -9.33 11.90 17.05
N GLN A 19 -9.57 12.93 17.87
CA GLN A 19 -9.22 14.32 17.54
C GLN A 19 -7.70 14.49 17.39
N GLY A 20 -6.91 13.95 18.32
CA GLY A 20 -5.44 14.01 18.22
C GLY A 20 -4.88 13.29 16.99
N ALA A 21 -5.53 12.19 16.58
CA ALA A 21 -5.22 11.54 15.31
C ALA A 21 -5.57 12.43 14.12
N GLY A 22 -6.75 13.08 14.13
CA GLY A 22 -7.15 14.07 13.13
C GLY A 22 -6.16 15.22 12.99
N ASP A 23 -5.74 15.82 14.10
CA ASP A 23 -4.73 16.89 14.10
C ASP A 23 -3.40 16.43 13.49
N SER A 24 -2.98 15.21 13.80
CA SER A 24 -1.76 14.62 13.26
C SER A 24 -1.87 14.36 11.76
N MET A 25 -3.03 13.88 11.30
CA MET A 25 -3.31 13.66 9.89
C MET A 25 -3.40 14.98 9.10
N SER A 26 -3.99 16.03 9.66
CA SER A 26 -3.99 17.38 9.09
C SER A 26 -2.57 17.93 8.91
N LYS A 27 -1.68 17.71 9.89
CA LYS A 27 -0.25 18.06 9.75
C LYS A 27 0.43 17.24 8.64
N ALA A 28 0.12 15.95 8.55
CA ALA A 28 0.63 15.09 7.49
C ALA A 28 0.16 15.56 6.10
N VAL A 29 -1.10 15.97 5.94
CA VAL A 29 -1.62 16.57 4.70
C VAL A 29 -0.77 17.75 4.26
N ASN A 30 -0.53 18.72 5.17
CA ASN A 30 0.28 19.90 4.86
C ASN A 30 1.71 19.53 4.43
N ALA A 31 2.34 18.58 5.13
CA ALA A 31 3.68 18.12 4.78
C ALA A 31 3.71 17.41 3.41
N PHE A 32 2.73 16.54 3.14
CA PHE A 32 2.62 15.82 1.88
C PHE A 32 2.37 16.76 0.70
N GLU A 33 1.52 17.77 0.86
CA GLU A 33 1.29 18.77 -0.17
C GLU A 33 2.52 19.64 -0.46
N GLN A 34 3.36 19.90 0.55
CA GLN A 34 4.62 20.61 0.36
C GLN A 34 5.66 19.78 -0.41
N ILE A 35 5.75 18.47 -0.17
CA ILE A 35 6.77 17.62 -0.84
C ILE A 35 6.32 17.11 -2.20
N ARG A 36 5.00 17.01 -2.47
CA ARG A 36 4.48 16.45 -3.72
C ARG A 36 5.10 17.07 -4.97
N PRO A 37 5.20 18.41 -5.13
CA PRO A 37 5.77 19.00 -6.34
C PRO A 37 7.26 18.67 -6.56
N ASN A 38 7.97 18.27 -5.49
CA ASN A 38 9.39 17.93 -5.55
C ASN A 38 9.64 16.46 -5.94
N ALA A 39 8.60 15.61 -5.95
CA ALA A 39 8.72 14.23 -6.37
C ALA A 39 8.91 14.16 -7.89
N ARG A 40 10.10 13.74 -8.34
CA ARG A 40 10.40 13.60 -9.78
C ARG A 40 9.55 12.53 -10.48
N SER A 41 9.11 11.51 -9.73
CA SER A 41 8.28 10.42 -10.25
C SER A 41 6.81 10.79 -10.18
N LEU A 42 6.10 10.71 -11.31
CA LEU A 42 4.65 10.94 -11.37
C LEU A 42 3.89 9.94 -10.50
N LEU A 43 4.30 8.67 -10.47
CA LEU A 43 3.73 7.67 -9.56
C LEU A 43 3.85 8.08 -8.08
N LEU A 44 4.99 8.66 -7.69
CA LEU A 44 5.19 9.13 -6.32
C LEU A 44 4.29 10.34 -6.02
N GLN A 45 4.10 11.24 -7.00
CA GLN A 45 3.13 12.34 -6.88
C GLN A 45 1.71 11.80 -6.70
N GLU A 46 1.31 10.80 -7.48
CA GLU A 46 -0.01 10.17 -7.39
C GLU A 46 -0.21 9.50 -6.03
N LEU A 47 0.76 8.72 -5.56
CA LEU A 47 0.68 8.07 -4.25
C LEU A 47 0.59 9.09 -3.10
N ILE A 48 1.35 10.18 -3.16
CA ILE A 48 1.26 11.28 -2.20
C ILE A 48 -0.14 11.92 -2.25
N SER A 49 -0.69 12.15 -3.45
CA SER A 49 -2.07 12.64 -3.62
C SER A 49 -3.09 11.69 -3.00
N GLN A 50 -2.96 10.37 -3.21
CA GLN A 50 -3.87 9.40 -2.59
C GLN A 50 -3.80 9.42 -1.06
N ALA A 51 -2.59 9.53 -0.48
CA ALA A 51 -2.46 9.68 0.97
C ALA A 51 -3.20 10.94 1.46
N VAL A 52 -3.01 12.08 0.78
CA VAL A 52 -3.68 13.35 1.13
C VAL A 52 -5.21 13.25 1.04
N ILE A 53 -5.74 12.67 -0.05
CA ILE A 53 -7.19 12.48 -0.26
C ILE A 53 -7.79 11.71 0.91
N TYR A 54 -7.19 10.59 1.29
CA TYR A 54 -7.72 9.75 2.36
C TYR A 54 -7.49 10.32 3.77
N PHE A 55 -6.42 11.09 3.99
CA PHE A 55 -6.26 11.84 5.24
C PHE A 55 -7.38 12.87 5.40
N ARG A 56 -7.68 13.64 4.34
CA ARG A 56 -8.79 14.60 4.35
C ARG A 56 -10.12 13.92 4.60
N ALA A 57 -10.41 12.85 3.85
CA ALA A 57 -11.66 12.10 4.00
C ALA A 57 -11.89 11.62 5.44
N TYR A 58 -10.85 11.14 6.13
CA TYR A 58 -10.98 10.74 7.53
C TYR A 58 -11.15 11.93 8.48
N VAL A 59 -10.36 13.01 8.30
CA VAL A 59 -10.46 14.21 9.15
C VAL A 59 -11.85 14.83 9.04
N ASP A 60 -12.37 14.93 7.82
CA ASP A 60 -13.70 15.49 7.53
C ASP A 60 -14.83 14.63 8.10
N SER A 61 -14.61 13.31 8.28
CA SER A 61 -15.61 12.40 8.83
C SER A 61 -15.69 12.43 10.36
N LEU A 62 -14.66 12.92 11.07
CA LEU A 62 -14.59 12.89 12.53
C LEU A 62 -15.83 13.44 13.27
N PRO A 63 -16.47 14.54 12.83
CA PRO A 63 -17.68 15.05 13.49
C PRO A 63 -18.85 14.06 13.47
N THR A 64 -18.93 13.23 12.43
CA THR A 64 -20.01 12.25 12.19
C THR A 64 -19.47 10.83 12.10
N TYR A 65 -18.38 10.55 12.83
CA TYR A 65 -17.59 9.35 12.62
C TYR A 65 -18.44 8.08 12.70
N THR A 66 -18.31 7.21 11.71
CA THR A 66 -18.85 5.86 11.70
C THR A 66 -17.72 4.84 11.73
N ALA A 67 -18.04 3.59 12.06
CA ALA A 67 -17.05 2.52 12.03
C ALA A 67 -16.37 2.41 10.65
N GLU A 68 -17.07 2.68 9.54
CA GLU A 68 -16.57 2.50 8.18
C GLU A 68 -15.47 3.51 7.82
N ASP A 69 -15.48 4.70 8.42
CA ASP A 69 -14.47 5.74 8.22
C ASP A 69 -13.05 5.28 8.62
N ARG A 70 -12.93 4.20 9.40
CA ARG A 70 -11.64 3.54 9.66
C ARG A 70 -10.93 3.13 8.37
N TYR A 71 -11.66 2.84 7.30
CA TYR A 71 -11.08 2.46 6.02
C TYR A 71 -10.38 3.64 5.35
N SER A 72 -10.90 4.87 5.48
CA SER A 72 -10.20 6.08 5.04
C SER A 72 -8.90 6.30 5.80
N ALA A 73 -8.91 6.17 7.13
CA ALA A 73 -7.68 6.23 7.93
C ALA A 73 -6.67 5.14 7.54
N ASN A 74 -7.13 3.91 7.34
CA ASN A 74 -6.26 2.80 6.94
C ASN A 74 -5.66 3.02 5.55
N ALA A 75 -6.44 3.51 4.59
CA ALA A 75 -5.95 3.84 3.25
C ALA A 75 -4.87 4.93 3.34
N ALA A 76 -5.14 6.02 4.07
CA ALA A 76 -4.22 7.13 4.25
C ALA A 76 -2.88 6.70 4.85
N VAL A 77 -2.92 5.95 5.95
CA VAL A 77 -1.71 5.48 6.66
C VAL A 77 -0.91 4.51 5.79
N ASN A 78 -1.57 3.57 5.10
CA ASN A 78 -0.87 2.63 4.23
C ASN A 78 -0.22 3.32 3.04
N PHE A 79 -0.90 4.28 2.40
CA PHE A 79 -0.29 5.06 1.31
C PHE A 79 0.86 5.94 1.80
N ALA A 80 0.72 6.61 2.95
CA ALA A 80 1.81 7.39 3.55
C ALA A 80 3.03 6.52 3.90
N ASN A 81 2.79 5.32 4.42
CA ASN A 81 3.84 4.33 4.67
C ASN A 81 4.50 3.88 3.36
N ALA A 82 3.71 3.60 2.31
CA ALA A 82 4.24 3.24 1.00
C ALA A 82 5.13 4.34 0.41
N VAL A 83 4.80 5.63 0.59
CA VAL A 83 5.69 6.76 0.22
C VAL A 83 7.04 6.63 0.94
N THR A 84 7.01 6.38 2.25
CA THR A 84 8.24 6.23 3.06
C THR A 84 9.05 5.02 2.60
N TYR A 85 8.40 3.88 2.37
CA TYR A 85 9.06 2.64 1.96
C TYR A 85 9.65 2.74 0.56
N LEU A 86 8.98 3.44 -0.37
CA LEU A 86 9.52 3.71 -1.71
C LEU A 86 10.85 4.48 -1.60
N CYS A 87 10.92 5.49 -0.75
CA CYS A 87 12.15 6.24 -0.48
C CYS A 87 13.26 5.35 0.12
N SER A 88 12.92 4.46 1.05
CA SER A 88 13.87 3.50 1.63
C SER A 88 14.36 2.45 0.63
N ALA A 89 13.55 2.10 -0.37
CA ALA A 89 13.88 1.08 -1.36
C ALA A 89 14.70 1.59 -2.56
N VAL A 90 14.92 2.91 -2.71
CA VAL A 90 15.55 3.51 -3.91
C VAL A 90 16.89 2.85 -4.28
N SER A 91 17.75 2.58 -3.29
CA SER A 91 19.06 1.96 -3.53
C SER A 91 18.99 0.48 -3.90
N LEU A 92 17.85 -0.18 -3.64
CA LEU A 92 17.61 -1.59 -3.94
C LEU A 92 17.10 -1.77 -5.36
N VAL A 93 16.12 -0.96 -5.78
CA VAL A 93 15.59 -1.03 -7.16
C VAL A 93 16.64 -0.71 -8.22
N GLN A 94 17.67 0.06 -7.88
CA GLN A 94 18.83 0.27 -8.76
C GLN A 94 19.69 -0.99 -8.97
N LYS A 95 19.69 -1.92 -8.01
CA LYS A 95 20.52 -3.13 -8.02
C LYS A 95 19.84 -4.34 -8.67
N ILE A 96 18.50 -4.37 -8.68
CA ILE A 96 17.73 -5.60 -8.98
C ILE A 96 17.51 -5.81 -10.49
N GLU A 97 18.06 -4.97 -11.38
CA GLU A 97 17.68 -4.92 -12.81
C GLU A 97 16.15 -4.99 -12.92
N PHE A 98 15.46 -3.92 -12.53
CA PHE A 98 14.00 -3.87 -12.62
C PHE A 98 13.57 -4.07 -14.10
N GLN A 99 13.31 -5.32 -14.49
CA GLN A 99 12.97 -5.69 -15.88
C GLN A 99 11.51 -5.38 -16.22
N GLY A 100 10.72 -4.90 -15.26
CA GLY A 100 9.42 -4.30 -15.53
C GLY A 100 9.62 -2.89 -16.06
N ALA A 101 9.02 -2.53 -17.19
CA ALA A 101 8.91 -1.12 -17.54
C ALA A 101 8.21 -0.41 -16.37
N VAL A 102 8.83 0.63 -15.79
CA VAL A 102 8.10 1.54 -14.89
C VAL A 102 6.93 2.07 -15.71
N ARG A 103 5.69 1.70 -15.36
CA ARG A 103 4.53 2.27 -16.02
C ARG A 103 4.56 3.78 -15.77
N VAL A 104 4.75 4.53 -16.85
CA VAL A 104 4.44 5.96 -16.84
C VAL A 104 2.95 6.06 -16.53
N SER A 105 2.60 6.89 -15.55
CA SER A 105 1.19 7.09 -15.20
C SER A 105 0.39 7.37 -16.46
N SER A 106 -0.71 6.64 -16.59
CA SER A 106 -1.59 6.75 -17.74
C SER A 106 -2.50 7.98 -17.68
N ILE A 107 -2.51 8.67 -16.54
CA ILE A 107 -3.19 9.95 -16.35
C ILE A 107 -2.14 11.07 -16.45
N ALA A 108 -2.38 12.01 -17.38
CA ALA A 108 -1.57 13.22 -17.48
C ALA A 108 -1.60 13.96 -16.13
N PRO A 109 -0.47 14.49 -15.64
CA PRO A 109 -0.39 15.09 -14.31
C PRO A 109 -1.44 16.19 -14.20
N PRO A 110 -2.41 16.10 -13.28
CA PRO A 110 -3.27 17.24 -13.06
C PRO A 110 -2.83 17.96 -11.79
N ALA A 111 -3.00 19.27 -11.83
CA ALA A 111 -3.17 20.09 -10.62
C ALA A 111 -4.40 19.66 -9.77
N ILE A 112 -5.05 18.54 -10.09
CA ILE A 112 -6.28 18.00 -9.51
C ILE A 112 -5.96 16.65 -8.87
N GLN A 113 -6.21 16.54 -7.57
CA GLN A 113 -6.05 15.31 -6.80
C GLN A 113 -7.28 14.41 -7.06
N VAL A 114 -7.17 13.47 -7.99
CA VAL A 114 -8.28 12.54 -8.32
C VAL A 114 -8.16 11.29 -7.43
N ASN A 115 -9.27 10.83 -6.86
CA ASN A 115 -9.28 9.57 -6.12
C ASN A 115 -8.94 8.41 -7.08
N ALA A 116 -7.96 7.59 -6.72
CA ALA A 116 -7.52 6.48 -7.55
C ALA A 116 -8.60 5.42 -7.73
N ILE A 117 -9.52 5.26 -6.78
CA ILE A 117 -10.53 4.20 -6.81
C ILE A 117 -11.56 4.47 -7.92
N PRO A 118 -11.69 3.58 -8.92
CA PRO A 118 -12.70 3.72 -9.96
C PRO A 118 -14.13 3.69 -9.40
N GLU A 119 -15.04 4.42 -10.04
CA GLU A 119 -16.47 4.42 -9.66
C GLU A 119 -17.13 3.05 -9.88
N SER A 120 -16.68 2.30 -10.90
CA SER A 120 -17.15 0.93 -11.13
C SER A 120 -16.69 0.01 -9.99
N PRO A 121 -17.55 -0.89 -9.47
CA PRO A 121 -17.18 -1.78 -8.37
C PRO A 121 -16.25 -2.94 -8.78
N GLU A 122 -16.20 -3.28 -10.08
CA GLU A 122 -15.49 -4.46 -10.59
C GLU A 122 -13.97 -4.47 -10.29
N PRO A 123 -13.20 -3.37 -10.52
CA PRO A 123 -11.77 -3.32 -10.18
C PRO A 123 -11.48 -3.62 -8.71
N CYS A 124 -12.30 -3.07 -7.81
CA CYS A 124 -12.16 -3.32 -6.39
C CYS A 124 -12.57 -4.73 -5.98
N ALA A 125 -13.59 -5.32 -6.62
CA ALA A 125 -13.98 -6.70 -6.37
C ALA A 125 -12.87 -7.68 -6.77
N ASP A 126 -12.34 -7.54 -7.99
CA ASP A 126 -11.26 -8.39 -8.50
C ASP A 126 -9.98 -8.26 -7.67
N PHE A 127 -9.58 -7.03 -7.33
CA PHE A 127 -8.40 -6.77 -6.52
C PHE A 127 -8.51 -7.37 -5.12
N MET A 128 -9.66 -7.16 -4.46
CA MET A 128 -9.91 -7.71 -3.12
C MET A 128 -9.87 -9.24 -3.12
N ALA A 129 -10.41 -9.89 -4.15
CA ALA A 129 -10.35 -11.35 -4.27
C ALA A 129 -8.92 -11.89 -4.32
N LEU A 130 -8.02 -11.23 -5.08
CA LEU A 130 -6.59 -11.59 -5.12
C LEU A 130 -5.89 -11.30 -3.79
N LEU A 131 -6.14 -10.12 -3.20
CA LEU A 131 -5.50 -9.70 -1.95
C LEU A 131 -5.89 -10.59 -0.77
N ASP A 132 -7.17 -10.97 -0.66
CA ASP A 132 -7.67 -11.82 0.42
C ASP A 132 -7.11 -13.26 0.31
N LEU A 133 -6.99 -13.78 -0.92
CA LEU A 133 -6.34 -15.07 -1.17
C LEU A 133 -4.86 -15.02 -0.78
N GLN A 134 -4.11 -14.00 -1.22
CA GLN A 134 -2.71 -13.81 -0.86
C GLN A 134 -2.53 -13.76 0.66
N ASN A 135 -3.30 -12.93 1.36
CA ASN A 135 -3.24 -12.79 2.82
C ASN A 135 -3.54 -14.10 3.55
N THR A 136 -4.41 -14.93 2.97
CA THR A 136 -4.74 -16.26 3.53
C THR A 136 -3.58 -17.22 3.36
N VAL A 137 -3.01 -17.30 2.15
CA VAL A 137 -1.93 -18.24 1.82
C VAL A 137 -0.62 -17.87 2.52
N LEU A 138 -0.31 -16.58 2.64
CA LEU A 138 0.96 -16.10 3.18
C LEU A 138 0.96 -15.83 4.69
N ARG A 139 -0.18 -16.01 5.39
CA ARG A 139 -0.32 -15.62 6.80
C ARG A 139 0.83 -16.12 7.69
N GLY A 140 1.08 -17.42 7.71
CA GLY A 140 2.13 -18.00 8.56
C GLY A 140 3.55 -17.63 8.13
N TRP A 141 3.78 -17.36 6.84
CA TRP A 141 5.08 -16.88 6.37
C TRP A 141 5.33 -15.41 6.75
N SER A 142 4.28 -14.58 6.71
CA SER A 142 4.38 -13.14 7.03
C SER A 142 4.74 -12.84 8.49
N GLU A 143 4.61 -13.83 9.38
CA GLU A 143 4.97 -13.75 10.80
C GLU A 143 6.44 -14.15 11.07
N THR A 144 7.18 -14.58 10.04
CA THR A 144 8.58 -15.00 10.19
C THR A 144 9.53 -13.83 10.45
N ASP A 145 10.68 -14.13 11.07
CA ASP A 145 11.70 -13.12 11.38
C ASP A 145 12.45 -12.66 10.12
N SER A 146 12.02 -11.51 9.58
CA SER A 146 12.67 -10.85 8.45
C SER A 146 14.06 -10.28 8.73
N ALA A 147 14.55 -10.29 9.98
CA ALA A 147 15.90 -9.80 10.31
C ALA A 147 17.02 -10.81 10.00
N ARG A 148 16.68 -12.07 9.72
CA ARG A 148 17.68 -13.12 9.44
C ARG A 148 17.96 -13.22 7.93
N PRO A 149 19.21 -13.01 7.48
CA PRO A 149 19.58 -13.14 6.07
C PRO A 149 19.54 -14.59 5.59
N ALA A 150 19.44 -14.79 4.27
CA ALA A 150 19.38 -16.11 3.64
C ALA A 150 20.56 -17.02 3.99
N THR A 151 21.75 -16.44 4.21
CA THR A 151 22.96 -17.17 4.61
C THR A 151 22.87 -17.81 6.00
N GLN A 152 21.92 -17.38 6.82
CA GLN A 152 21.71 -17.87 8.19
C GLN A 152 20.44 -18.70 8.34
N TRP A 153 19.67 -18.93 7.27
CA TRP A 153 18.46 -19.74 7.35
C TRP A 153 18.77 -21.21 7.61
N THR A 154 17.99 -21.80 8.50
CA THR A 154 17.89 -23.26 8.63
C THR A 154 17.31 -23.88 7.34
N PRO A 155 17.47 -25.20 7.11
CA PRO A 155 16.85 -25.86 5.98
C PRO A 155 15.33 -25.66 5.90
N GLN A 156 14.64 -25.62 7.06
CA GLN A 156 13.20 -25.40 7.13
C GLN A 156 12.82 -23.95 6.75
N GLU A 157 13.54 -22.95 7.26
CA GLU A 157 13.32 -21.55 6.88
C GLU A 157 13.58 -21.32 5.40
N LYS A 158 14.61 -21.96 4.84
CA LYS A 158 14.90 -21.91 3.40
C LYS A 158 13.77 -22.55 2.58
N ALA A 159 13.25 -23.69 3.01
CA ALA A 159 12.11 -24.33 2.34
C ALA A 159 10.84 -23.46 2.40
N LEU A 160 10.55 -22.86 3.55
CA LEU A 160 9.41 -21.95 3.75
C LEU A 160 9.52 -20.71 2.87
N ASN A 161 10.68 -20.03 2.87
CA ASN A 161 10.91 -18.86 2.02
C ASN A 161 10.86 -19.20 0.53
N ASN A 162 11.34 -20.37 0.12
CA ASN A 162 11.20 -20.82 -1.28
C ASN A 162 9.74 -21.11 -1.66
N ALA A 163 8.93 -21.63 -0.74
CA ALA A 163 7.51 -21.81 -0.97
C ALA A 163 6.79 -20.46 -1.09
N ALA A 164 7.07 -19.51 -0.20
CA ALA A 164 6.54 -18.15 -0.27
C ALA A 164 6.96 -17.45 -1.57
N ARG A 165 8.23 -17.61 -1.99
CA ARG A 165 8.73 -17.11 -3.27
C ARG A 165 7.86 -17.55 -4.44
N ALA A 166 7.51 -18.83 -4.52
CA ALA A 166 6.67 -19.35 -5.60
C ALA A 166 5.27 -18.70 -5.62
N VAL A 167 4.68 -18.48 -4.44
CA VAL A 167 3.40 -17.77 -4.30
C VAL A 167 3.53 -16.32 -4.75
N LEU A 168 4.53 -15.59 -4.27
CA LEU A 168 4.75 -14.18 -4.61
C LEU A 168 5.01 -13.96 -6.10
N LEU A 169 5.75 -14.87 -6.75
CA LEU A 169 5.95 -14.85 -8.21
C LEU A 169 4.63 -15.01 -8.96
N LYS A 170 3.78 -15.94 -8.52
CA LYS A 170 2.45 -16.15 -9.13
C LYS A 170 1.53 -14.95 -8.91
N ASP A 171 1.47 -14.45 -7.68
CA ASP A 171 0.60 -13.33 -7.29
C ASP A 171 1.03 -12.04 -8.01
N SER A 172 2.34 -11.77 -8.12
CA SER A 172 2.84 -10.61 -8.87
C SER A 172 2.37 -10.63 -10.33
N GLU A 173 2.37 -11.79 -11.00
CA GLU A 173 1.84 -11.91 -12.35
C GLU A 173 0.30 -11.75 -12.40
N GLN A 174 -0.43 -12.20 -11.37
CA GLN A 174 -1.88 -12.00 -11.28
C GLN A 174 -2.24 -10.52 -11.09
N PHE A 175 -1.58 -9.81 -10.17
CA PHE A 175 -1.78 -8.38 -9.98
C PHE A 175 -1.34 -7.58 -11.20
N ARG A 176 -0.26 -7.98 -11.89
CA ARG A 176 0.14 -7.34 -13.15
C ARG A 176 -0.96 -7.48 -14.22
N ARG A 177 -1.50 -8.68 -14.43
CA ARG A 177 -2.62 -8.88 -15.37
C ARG A 177 -3.87 -8.09 -14.96
N LEU A 178 -4.12 -7.95 -13.67
CA LEU A 178 -5.20 -7.12 -13.15
C LEU A 178 -4.99 -5.64 -13.48
N ALA A 179 -3.78 -5.13 -13.28
CA ALA A 179 -3.43 -3.77 -13.69
C ALA A 179 -3.56 -3.57 -15.20
N ASP A 180 -3.18 -4.57 -16.00
CA ASP A 180 -3.34 -4.54 -17.46
C ASP A 180 -4.82 -4.48 -17.87
N LYS A 181 -5.68 -5.26 -17.19
CA LYS A 181 -7.14 -5.26 -17.40
C LYS A 181 -7.75 -3.87 -17.16
N TYR A 182 -7.27 -3.14 -16.16
CA TYR A 182 -7.82 -1.84 -15.74
C TYR A 182 -6.91 -0.65 -16.08
N SER A 183 -6.05 -0.81 -17.07
CA SER A 183 -5.11 0.23 -17.52
C SER A 183 -5.81 1.55 -17.85
N GLY A 184 -5.10 2.68 -17.71
CA GLY A 184 -5.69 4.01 -17.89
C GLY A 184 -6.13 4.69 -16.59
N SER A 185 -5.78 4.14 -15.42
CA SER A 185 -6.17 4.66 -14.11
C SER A 185 -5.02 4.68 -13.11
N VAL A 186 -5.06 5.60 -12.14
CA VAL A 186 -4.11 5.60 -11.00
C VAL A 186 -4.19 4.27 -10.23
N PHE A 187 -5.38 3.68 -10.11
CA PHE A 187 -5.56 2.36 -9.52
C PHE A 187 -4.68 1.30 -10.20
N ALA A 188 -4.75 1.18 -11.52
CA ALA A 188 -3.92 0.24 -12.26
C ALA A 188 -2.43 0.53 -12.12
N ASP A 189 -2.02 1.80 -12.10
CA ASP A 189 -0.62 2.18 -11.94
C ASP A 189 -0.08 1.79 -10.54
N LEU A 190 -0.90 1.96 -9.49
CA LEU A 190 -0.57 1.53 -8.12
C LEU A 190 -0.58 -0.01 -7.97
N VAL A 191 -1.55 -0.71 -8.56
CA VAL A 191 -1.60 -2.19 -8.57
C VAL A 191 -0.39 -2.77 -9.33
N PHE A 192 -0.01 -2.16 -10.45
CA PHE A 192 1.18 -2.54 -11.20
C PHE A 192 2.44 -2.36 -10.36
N THR A 193 2.55 -1.23 -9.65
CA THR A 193 3.68 -0.94 -8.76
C THR A 193 3.76 -1.95 -7.61
N GLN A 194 2.63 -2.27 -6.97
CA GLN A 194 2.56 -3.32 -5.96
C GLN A 194 3.11 -4.65 -6.51
N ALA A 195 2.62 -5.08 -7.68
CA ALA A 195 3.04 -6.31 -8.34
C ALA A 195 4.55 -6.32 -8.61
N ALA A 196 5.11 -5.21 -9.08
CA ALA A 196 6.51 -5.12 -9.44
C ALA A 196 7.44 -5.18 -8.21
N TYR A 197 7.07 -4.52 -7.10
CA TYR A 197 7.84 -4.62 -5.85
C TYR A 197 7.70 -5.99 -5.19
N MET A 198 6.52 -6.63 -5.30
CA MET A 198 6.31 -8.02 -4.88
C MET A 198 7.24 -8.98 -5.64
N ARG A 199 7.33 -8.80 -6.97
CA ARG A 199 8.23 -9.57 -7.83
C ARG A 199 9.69 -9.37 -7.43
N ALA A 200 10.13 -8.12 -7.28
CA ALA A 200 11.50 -7.79 -6.90
C ALA A 200 11.89 -8.43 -5.55
N TYR A 201 10.98 -8.40 -4.56
CA TYR A 201 11.20 -9.09 -3.29
C TYR A 201 11.33 -10.60 -3.47
N ALA A 202 10.44 -11.22 -4.27
CA ALA A 202 10.50 -12.66 -4.53
C ALA A 202 11.80 -13.08 -5.26
N ASP A 203 12.31 -12.24 -6.15
CA ASP A 203 13.57 -12.46 -6.84
C ASP A 203 14.79 -12.28 -5.92
N ALA A 204 14.68 -11.45 -4.87
CA ALA A 204 15.72 -11.29 -3.85
C ALA A 204 15.78 -12.44 -2.83
N ILE A 205 14.71 -13.22 -2.64
CA ILE A 205 14.63 -14.30 -1.62
C ILE A 205 15.86 -15.24 -1.60
N PRO A 206 16.39 -15.73 -2.74
CA PRO A 206 17.55 -16.63 -2.74
C PRO A 206 18.82 -16.03 -2.13
N THR A 207 18.97 -14.71 -2.19
CA THR A 207 20.13 -13.95 -1.69
C THR A 207 19.73 -12.95 -0.60
N TYR A 208 18.57 -13.17 0.04
CA TYR A 208 17.92 -12.19 0.89
C TYR A 208 18.84 -11.63 1.97
N VAL A 209 18.87 -10.31 2.06
CA VAL A 209 19.40 -9.55 3.18
C VAL A 209 18.29 -8.69 3.80
N PRO A 210 18.38 -8.31 5.09
CA PRO A 210 17.29 -7.61 5.78
C PRO A 210 16.79 -6.33 5.09
N ASP A 211 17.66 -5.61 4.37
CA ASP A 211 17.29 -4.43 3.61
C ASP A 211 16.30 -4.74 2.48
N ASP A 212 16.33 -5.95 1.89
CA ASP A 212 15.40 -6.35 0.83
C ASP A 212 13.94 -6.33 1.31
N ASN A 213 13.70 -6.39 2.63
CA ASN A 213 12.36 -6.28 3.21
C ASN A 213 11.66 -4.96 2.88
N TRP A 214 12.40 -3.89 2.53
CA TRP A 214 11.79 -2.65 2.05
C TRP A 214 10.97 -2.88 0.78
N LEU A 215 11.36 -3.83 -0.07
CA LEU A 215 10.59 -4.20 -1.27
C LEU A 215 9.22 -4.78 -0.90
N TRP A 216 9.19 -5.70 0.06
CA TRP A 216 7.96 -6.29 0.57
C TRP A 216 7.07 -5.26 1.25
N LYS A 217 7.67 -4.34 2.02
CA LYS A 217 6.95 -3.23 2.66
C LYS A 217 6.29 -2.29 1.65
N VAL A 218 6.96 -1.97 0.54
CA VAL A 218 6.32 -1.21 -0.55
C VAL A 218 5.10 -1.95 -1.09
N SER A 219 5.25 -3.23 -1.44
CA SER A 219 4.15 -4.06 -1.95
C SER A 219 2.97 -4.11 -0.98
N THR A 220 3.21 -4.40 0.29
CA THR A 220 2.15 -4.51 1.30
C THR A 220 1.54 -3.17 1.69
N GLY A 221 2.32 -2.09 1.71
CA GLY A 221 1.81 -0.73 1.91
C GLY A 221 0.86 -0.31 0.79
N LEU A 222 1.23 -0.56 -0.48
CA LEU A 222 0.34 -0.31 -1.62
C LEU A 222 -0.90 -1.20 -1.57
N GLY A 223 -0.73 -2.51 -1.35
CA GLY A 223 -1.83 -3.47 -1.33
C GLY A 223 -2.82 -3.22 -0.20
N GLY A 224 -2.32 -2.93 1.00
CA GLY A 224 -3.15 -2.55 2.15
C GLY A 224 -3.87 -1.22 1.94
N GLY A 225 -3.21 -0.24 1.32
CA GLY A 225 -3.79 1.06 0.98
C GLY A 225 -4.93 0.94 -0.02
N LEU A 226 -4.69 0.24 -1.14
CA LEU A 226 -5.69 -0.04 -2.17
C LEU A 226 -6.86 -0.85 -1.61
N GLY A 227 -6.60 -1.87 -0.79
CA GLY A 227 -7.65 -2.69 -0.19
C GLY A 227 -8.51 -1.92 0.82
N ALA A 228 -7.92 -1.00 1.57
CA ALA A 228 -8.67 -0.11 2.46
C ALA A 228 -9.46 0.95 1.67
N ALA A 229 -8.86 1.53 0.64
CA ALA A 229 -9.47 2.48 -0.27
C ALA A 229 -10.71 1.87 -0.96
N CYS A 230 -10.60 0.65 -1.47
CA CYS A 230 -11.73 -0.12 -2.03
C CYS A 230 -12.84 -0.45 -1.03
N LYS A 231 -12.58 -0.44 0.27
CA LYS A 231 -13.61 -0.61 1.31
C LYS A 231 -14.25 0.71 1.72
N ALA A 232 -13.52 1.82 1.58
CA ALA A 232 -14.03 3.17 1.85
C ALA A 232 -14.95 3.71 0.75
N SER A 233 -14.87 3.16 -0.47
CA SER A 233 -15.67 3.58 -1.63
C SER A 233 -16.92 2.71 -1.88
N ARG A 234 -17.36 1.92 -0.89
CA ARG A 234 -18.54 1.04 -0.98
C ARG A 234 -19.74 1.66 -0.30
#